data_AF-A0A964AMN2-F1
#
_entry.id   AF-A0A964AMN2-F1
#
_cell.length_a   1.000
_cell.length_b   1.000
_cell.length_c   1.000
_cell.angle_alpha   90.00
_cell.angle_beta   90.00
_cell.angle_gamma   90.00
#
_symmetry.space_group_name_H-M   'P 1'
#
loop_
_entity.id
_entity.type
_entity.pdbx_description
1 polymer ?
#
loop_
_entity_poly.entity_id
_entity_poly.type
_entity_poly.pdbx_seq_one_letter_code
_entity_poly.pdbx_strand_id
1 'polypeptide(L)'
;MSKRVTRQVVDPTTLTDTQRDVLCAELYAAHSRVFEGVDAAAFRHYVVEPDADATRLLLVRDDQGALVGYAAAHAYTCTVDGRQVLVGRAEAGVERGWRRAANVGDFVARALLGFRFRWPTAKMYYLGAFVHPSAYSAFLRRCASLRPSPDHPLTPAEESLVDALAERFGMPRVEGMPLGVRYVGWCTRESSAEQSYWRRRQDPLTRHYVTLNPRFDEGYGLLVLVPGELSVVFAALGGLVGNWLTHQLGALGRLADRLGWRAAASARTLLELGVAQASDEAARLSRHARVRHLGAGQVIDLSDGEVAVVRRGAVALVRGEAIVAQRGTREWLSREEWPGTTLRAATHTELVVFPSPSAGQAAVA
;
A
#
# COMPACT_ATOMS: atom_id res chain seq x y z
N MET A 1 -18.30 -9.13 0.10
CA MET A 1 -18.59 -8.74 -1.30
C MET A 1 -17.52 -7.76 -1.76
N SER A 2 -16.98 -7.91 -2.97
CA SER A 2 -16.02 -6.92 -3.52
C SER A 2 -16.78 -5.64 -3.85
N LYS A 3 -16.36 -4.51 -3.28
CA LYS A 3 -16.95 -3.20 -3.61
C LYS A 3 -16.74 -2.92 -5.10
N ARG A 4 -17.81 -2.62 -5.83
CA ARG A 4 -17.72 -2.23 -7.25
C ARG A 4 -17.33 -0.76 -7.32
N VAL A 5 -16.42 -0.44 -8.21
CA VAL A 5 -16.03 0.94 -8.51
C VAL A 5 -15.89 1.13 -10.00
N THR A 6 -16.24 2.32 -10.46
CA THR A 6 -15.91 2.81 -11.80
C THR A 6 -14.64 3.62 -11.71
N ARG A 7 -13.73 3.41 -12.67
CA ARG A 7 -12.45 4.11 -12.75
C ARG A 7 -12.40 4.85 -14.07
N GLN A 8 -12.15 6.15 -14.03
CA GLN A 8 -12.03 6.98 -15.21
C GLN A 8 -10.68 7.71 -15.15
N VAL A 9 -9.95 7.69 -16.26
CA VAL A 9 -8.73 8.47 -16.40
C VAL A 9 -9.02 9.69 -17.26
N VAL A 10 -8.62 10.87 -16.79
CA VAL A 10 -8.84 12.16 -17.43
C VAL A 10 -7.50 12.87 -17.62
N ASP A 11 -7.33 13.50 -18.77
CA ASP A 11 -6.30 14.51 -18.99
C ASP A 11 -6.96 15.87 -18.75
N PRO A 12 -6.60 16.62 -17.69
CA PRO A 12 -7.27 17.89 -17.42
C PRO A 12 -7.05 18.91 -18.54
N THR A 13 -5.98 18.80 -19.33
CA THR A 13 -5.68 19.73 -20.43
C THR A 13 -6.70 19.67 -21.58
N THR A 14 -7.46 18.57 -21.69
CA THR A 14 -8.49 18.40 -22.74
C THR A 14 -9.87 18.92 -22.32
N LEU A 15 -10.02 19.41 -21.09
CA LEU A 15 -11.27 19.92 -20.54
C LEU A 15 -11.42 21.42 -20.80
N THR A 16 -12.67 21.87 -21.00
CA THR A 16 -13.00 23.30 -20.93
C THR A 16 -12.82 23.82 -19.50
N ASP A 17 -12.70 25.14 -19.33
CA ASP A 17 -12.55 25.76 -18.01
C ASP A 17 -13.71 25.39 -17.07
N THR A 18 -14.95 25.43 -17.57
CA THR A 18 -16.12 25.01 -16.79
C THR A 18 -16.07 23.53 -16.38
N GLN A 19 -15.67 22.63 -17.27
CA GLN A 19 -15.54 21.20 -16.94
C GLN A 19 -14.45 20.98 -15.90
N ARG A 20 -13.36 21.73 -16.00
CA ARG A 20 -12.22 21.68 -15.09
C ARG A 20 -12.58 22.24 -13.71
N ASP A 21 -13.38 23.30 -13.65
CA ASP A 21 -13.90 23.86 -12.40
C ASP A 21 -14.79 22.86 -11.66
N VAL A 22 -15.72 22.22 -12.38
CA VAL A 22 -16.59 21.16 -11.83
C VAL A 22 -15.74 19.99 -11.33
N LEU A 23 -14.78 19.52 -12.13
CA LEU A 23 -13.86 18.46 -11.75
C LEU A 23 -13.06 18.82 -10.50
N CYS A 24 -12.52 20.04 -10.44
CA CYS A 24 -11.73 20.50 -9.32
C CYS A 24 -12.55 20.57 -8.03
N ALA A 25 -13.76 21.12 -8.09
CA ALA A 25 -14.66 21.19 -6.93
C ALA A 25 -15.00 19.79 -6.41
N GLU A 26 -15.27 18.84 -7.31
CA GLU A 26 -15.57 17.47 -6.94
C GLU A 26 -14.37 16.74 -6.33
N LEU A 27 -13.19 16.85 -6.95
CA LEU A 27 -11.94 16.29 -6.45
C LEU A 27 -11.59 16.88 -5.07
N TYR A 28 -11.76 18.19 -4.89
CA TYR A 28 -11.51 18.84 -3.61
C TYR A 28 -12.49 18.36 -2.53
N ALA A 29 -13.77 18.21 -2.85
CA ALA A 29 -14.75 17.65 -1.92
C ALA A 29 -14.39 16.22 -1.47
N ALA A 30 -13.83 15.39 -2.37
CA ALA A 30 -13.30 14.08 -2.01
C ALA A 30 -12.01 14.16 -1.19
N HIS A 31 -11.10 15.07 -1.55
CA HIS A 31 -9.88 15.36 -0.80
C HIS A 31 -10.19 15.75 0.64
N SER A 32 -11.11 16.69 0.87
CA SER A 32 -11.46 17.19 2.20
C SER A 32 -12.06 16.14 3.14
N ARG A 33 -12.54 15.00 2.62
CA ARG A 33 -12.97 13.86 3.46
C ARG A 33 -11.81 13.01 3.96
N VAL A 34 -10.65 13.08 3.29
CA VAL A 34 -9.45 12.28 3.63
C VAL A 34 -8.38 13.15 4.27
N PHE A 35 -8.25 14.40 3.84
CA PHE A 35 -7.19 15.31 4.22
C PHE A 35 -7.73 16.67 4.67
N GLU A 36 -6.87 17.41 5.36
CA GLU A 36 -7.01 18.82 5.70
C GLU A 36 -5.67 19.56 5.53
N GLY A 37 -5.67 20.86 5.78
CA GLY A 37 -4.47 21.70 5.73
C GLY A 37 -4.15 22.32 4.36
N VAL A 38 -4.94 21.99 3.33
CA VAL A 38 -4.86 22.60 1.99
C VAL A 38 -6.23 23.16 1.59
N ASP A 39 -6.24 24.41 1.12
CA ASP A 39 -7.45 25.05 0.60
C ASP A 39 -7.74 24.63 -0.86
N ALA A 40 -8.90 25.02 -1.39
CA ALA A 40 -9.32 24.65 -2.73
C ALA A 40 -8.40 25.19 -3.83
N ALA A 41 -7.80 26.37 -3.64
CA ALA A 41 -6.95 27.01 -4.63
C ALA A 41 -5.58 26.32 -4.72
N ALA A 42 -4.97 26.05 -3.57
CA ALA A 42 -3.74 25.28 -3.48
C ALA A 42 -3.94 23.85 -3.99
N PHE A 43 -5.08 23.22 -3.67
CA PHE A 43 -5.44 21.91 -4.23
C PHE A 43 -5.55 21.95 -5.75
N ARG A 44 -6.25 22.94 -6.32
CA ARG A 44 -6.39 23.10 -7.77
C ARG A 44 -5.04 23.22 -8.44
N HIS A 45 -4.21 24.14 -7.97
CA HIS A 45 -2.88 24.39 -8.51
C HIS A 45 -2.01 23.14 -8.43
N TYR A 46 -2.10 22.39 -7.35
CA TYR A 46 -1.22 21.26 -7.12
C TYR A 46 -1.69 19.97 -7.84
N VAL A 47 -3.01 19.74 -7.95
CA VAL A 47 -3.58 18.47 -8.44
C VAL A 47 -4.15 18.59 -9.86
N VAL A 48 -4.85 19.67 -10.18
CA VAL A 48 -5.63 19.80 -11.43
C VAL A 48 -4.88 20.61 -12.48
N GLU A 49 -4.22 21.68 -12.05
CA GLU A 49 -3.49 22.64 -12.89
C GLU A 49 -2.04 22.84 -12.43
N PRO A 50 -1.25 21.77 -12.28
CA PRO A 50 0.17 21.92 -11.99
C PRO A 50 0.92 22.48 -13.20
N ASP A 51 2.05 23.12 -12.94
CA ASP A 51 3.07 23.47 -13.92
C ASP A 51 3.85 22.23 -14.41
N ALA A 52 3.11 21.21 -14.89
CA ALA A 52 3.63 19.92 -15.32
C ALA A 52 3.52 19.77 -16.85
N ASP A 53 4.53 19.16 -17.48
CA ASP A 53 4.53 18.87 -18.91
C ASP A 53 3.47 17.84 -19.33
N ALA A 54 3.04 16.99 -18.38
CA ALA A 54 1.90 16.10 -18.56
C ALA A 54 1.22 15.77 -17.23
N THR A 55 -0.11 15.70 -17.26
CA THR A 55 -0.93 15.32 -16.10
C THR A 55 -1.93 14.25 -16.48
N ARG A 56 -2.12 13.26 -15.60
CA ARG A 56 -3.22 12.29 -15.67
C ARG A 56 -3.92 12.26 -14.33
N LEU A 57 -5.24 12.21 -14.35
CA LEU A 57 -6.09 12.11 -13.17
C LEU A 57 -6.89 10.82 -13.22
N LEU A 58 -6.88 10.06 -12.14
CA LEU A 58 -7.77 8.94 -11.90
C LEU A 58 -8.92 9.41 -11.02
N LEU A 59 -10.14 9.19 -11.47
CA LEU A 59 -11.36 9.34 -10.69
C LEU A 59 -11.87 7.95 -10.33
N VAL A 60 -12.21 7.74 -9.06
CA VAL A 60 -12.76 6.48 -8.55
C VAL A 60 -14.14 6.76 -7.97
N ARG A 61 -15.16 6.19 -8.60
CA ARG A 61 -16.55 6.32 -8.19
C ARG A 61 -17.09 5.02 -7.63
N ASP A 62 -17.96 5.10 -6.64
CA ASP A 62 -18.73 3.95 -6.17
C ASP A 62 -19.86 3.59 -7.15
N ASP A 63 -20.68 2.61 -6.76
CA ASP A 63 -21.83 2.15 -7.52
C ASP A 63 -22.99 3.16 -7.59
N GLN A 64 -22.99 4.15 -6.70
CA GLN A 64 -23.93 5.28 -6.70
C GLN A 64 -23.40 6.47 -7.52
N GLY A 65 -22.20 6.36 -8.09
CA GLY A 65 -21.55 7.41 -8.87
C GLY A 65 -20.84 8.47 -8.02
N ALA A 66 -20.83 8.35 -6.69
CA ALA A 66 -20.13 9.29 -5.82
C ALA A 66 -18.62 9.10 -5.94
N LEU A 67 -17.88 10.20 -6.05
CA LEU A 67 -16.42 10.16 -6.11
C LEU A 67 -15.85 9.81 -4.73
N VAL A 68 -15.32 8.59 -4.58
CA VAL A 68 -14.80 8.04 -3.30
C VAL A 68 -13.26 8.05 -3.23
N GLY A 69 -12.62 8.47 -4.30
CA GLY A 69 -11.20 8.75 -4.31
C GLY A 69 -10.68 9.22 -5.66
N TYR A 70 -9.45 9.69 -5.64
CA TYR A 70 -8.72 10.15 -6.81
C TYR A 70 -7.24 9.82 -6.71
N ALA A 71 -6.56 9.90 -7.85
CA ALA A 71 -5.12 10.03 -7.88
C ALA A 71 -4.71 10.97 -9.02
N ALA A 72 -3.60 11.68 -8.84
CA ALA A 72 -2.98 12.48 -9.87
C ALA A 72 -1.58 11.96 -10.11
N ALA A 73 -1.15 12.00 -11.37
CA ALA A 73 0.20 11.68 -11.79
C ALA A 73 0.69 12.76 -12.73
N HIS A 74 1.84 13.33 -12.40
CA HIS A 74 2.41 14.49 -13.06
C HIS A 74 3.82 14.16 -13.56
N ALA A 75 4.17 14.71 -14.71
CA ALA A 75 5.50 14.61 -15.30
C ALA A 75 6.09 16.01 -15.44
N TYR A 76 7.31 16.20 -14.94
CA TYR A 76 8.05 17.44 -15.04
C TYR A 76 9.39 17.18 -15.70
N THR A 77 9.70 17.94 -16.73
CA THR A 77 11.05 18.07 -17.26
C THR A 77 11.79 19.08 -16.39
N CYS A 78 12.92 18.67 -15.84
CA CYS A 78 13.72 19.48 -14.93
C CYS A 78 15.18 19.47 -15.39
N THR A 79 15.87 20.56 -15.11
CA THR A 79 17.33 20.62 -15.25
C THR A 79 17.94 20.51 -13.85
N VAL A 80 18.66 19.43 -13.58
CA VAL A 80 19.42 19.25 -12.33
C VAL A 80 20.88 19.01 -12.69
N ASP A 81 21.79 19.79 -12.10
CA ASP A 81 23.23 19.76 -12.40
C ASP A 81 23.54 19.86 -13.90
N GLY A 82 22.81 20.72 -14.62
CA GLY A 82 22.95 20.91 -16.07
C GLY A 82 22.43 19.76 -16.93
N ARG A 83 21.76 18.75 -16.34
CA ARG A 83 21.19 17.60 -17.07
C ARG A 83 19.66 17.64 -17.06
N GLN A 84 19.07 17.40 -18.22
CA GLN A 84 17.64 17.18 -18.38
C GLN A 84 17.23 15.84 -17.76
N VAL A 85 16.27 15.88 -16.84
CA VAL A 85 15.69 14.72 -16.17
C VAL A 85 14.17 14.82 -16.20
N LEU A 86 13.50 13.66 -16.23
CA LEU A 86 12.06 13.55 -16.09
C LEU A 86 11.73 13.18 -14.65
N VAL A 87 10.91 13.99 -13.98
CA VAL A 87 10.45 13.74 -12.61
C VAL A 87 8.98 13.41 -12.64
N GLY A 88 8.64 12.19 -12.27
CA GLY A 88 7.28 11.76 -12.00
C GLY A 88 6.90 12.09 -10.56
N ARG A 89 5.70 12.65 -10.37
CA ARG A 89 5.10 12.83 -9.04
C ARG A 89 3.70 12.25 -9.06
N ALA A 90 3.23 11.79 -7.91
CA ALA A 90 1.86 11.33 -7.79
C ALA A 90 1.30 11.53 -6.37
N GLU A 91 0.02 11.84 -6.32
CA GLU A 91 -0.73 12.04 -5.10
C GLU A 91 -2.07 11.35 -5.19
N ALA A 92 -2.62 10.96 -4.04
CA ALA A 92 -3.90 10.28 -4.01
C ALA A 92 -4.62 10.52 -2.70
N GLY A 93 -5.92 10.79 -2.82
CA GLY A 93 -6.86 10.79 -1.72
C GLY A 93 -7.90 9.73 -1.98
N VAL A 94 -7.90 8.66 -1.18
CA VAL A 94 -8.90 7.60 -1.28
C VAL A 94 -9.42 7.28 0.11
N GLU A 95 -10.73 7.31 0.24
CA GLU A 95 -11.43 6.95 1.47
C GLU A 95 -11.06 5.53 1.92
N ARG A 96 -10.95 5.33 3.24
CA ARG A 96 -10.41 4.10 3.86
C ARG A 96 -11.07 2.83 3.32
N GLY A 97 -12.40 2.85 3.16
CA GLY A 97 -13.18 1.72 2.67
C GLY A 97 -12.97 1.38 1.18
N TRP A 98 -12.27 2.22 0.41
CA TRP A 98 -12.16 2.14 -1.05
C TRP A 98 -10.71 2.00 -1.55
N ARG A 99 -9.70 2.20 -0.69
CA ARG A 99 -8.26 2.17 -1.03
C ARG A 99 -7.82 0.98 -1.89
N ARG A 100 -8.32 -0.23 -1.59
CA ARG A 100 -7.98 -1.44 -2.37
C ARG A 100 -8.68 -1.45 -3.73
N ALA A 101 -9.95 -1.03 -3.77
CA ALA A 101 -10.72 -0.98 -5.00
C ALA A 101 -10.20 0.12 -5.95
N ALA A 102 -9.76 1.26 -5.44
CA ALA A 102 -9.22 2.34 -6.25
C ALA A 102 -8.03 1.93 -7.14
N ASN A 103 -7.17 1.03 -6.65
CA ASN A 103 -6.00 0.53 -7.36
C ASN A 103 -5.06 1.65 -7.86
N VAL A 104 -4.82 2.66 -7.02
CA VAL A 104 -4.00 3.84 -7.34
C VAL A 104 -2.61 3.48 -7.85
N GLY A 105 -1.94 2.49 -7.24
CA GLY A 105 -0.58 2.11 -7.64
C GLY A 105 -0.47 1.64 -9.09
N ASP A 106 -1.49 0.92 -9.58
CA ASP A 106 -1.58 0.48 -10.97
C ASP A 106 -1.76 1.66 -11.94
N PHE A 107 -2.61 2.62 -11.56
CA PHE A 107 -2.76 3.86 -12.31
C PHE A 107 -1.45 4.66 -12.38
N VAL A 108 -0.80 4.90 -11.24
CA VAL A 108 0.47 5.65 -11.20
C VAL A 108 1.53 4.96 -12.04
N ALA A 109 1.66 3.63 -11.94
CA ALA A 109 2.63 2.89 -12.74
C ALA A 109 2.38 3.02 -14.25
N ARG A 110 1.11 2.92 -14.70
CA ARG A 110 0.75 3.14 -16.11
C ARG A 110 1.00 4.57 -16.56
N ALA A 111 0.70 5.56 -15.73
CA ALA A 111 0.95 6.97 -16.04
C ALA A 111 2.45 7.24 -16.20
N LEU A 112 3.28 6.79 -15.24
CA LEU A 112 4.73 6.91 -15.31
C LEU A 112 5.32 6.20 -16.54
N LEU A 113 4.81 5.01 -16.88
CA LEU A 113 5.21 4.31 -18.10
C LEU A 113 4.83 5.10 -19.36
N GLY A 114 3.62 5.68 -19.39
CA GLY A 114 3.19 6.57 -20.48
C GLY A 114 4.10 7.78 -20.63
N PHE A 115 4.52 8.41 -19.52
CA PHE A 115 5.48 9.51 -19.54
C PHE A 115 6.84 9.03 -20.08
N ARG A 116 7.33 7.87 -19.64
CA ARG A 116 8.59 7.30 -20.14
C ARG A 116 8.61 7.07 -21.65
N PHE A 117 7.46 6.76 -22.26
CA PHE A 117 7.34 6.63 -23.71
C PHE A 117 7.34 7.98 -24.43
N ARG A 118 6.85 9.04 -23.80
CA ARG A 118 6.90 10.41 -24.34
C ARG A 118 8.29 11.04 -24.27
N TRP A 119 9.09 10.66 -23.28
CA TRP A 119 10.49 11.12 -23.12
C TRP A 119 11.48 9.94 -23.09
N PRO A 120 11.73 9.29 -24.25
CA PRO A 120 12.43 8.00 -24.28
C PRO A 120 13.92 8.05 -23.89
N THR A 121 14.55 9.21 -24.00
CA THR A 121 15.98 9.43 -23.74
C THR A 121 16.25 10.10 -22.40
N ALA A 122 15.22 10.63 -21.73
CA ALA A 122 15.39 11.31 -20.45
C ALA A 122 15.67 10.32 -19.32
N LYS A 123 16.58 10.69 -18.42
CA LYS A 123 16.74 9.99 -17.15
C LYS A 123 15.51 10.28 -16.30
N MET A 124 14.83 9.24 -15.82
CA MET A 124 13.60 9.39 -15.06
C MET A 124 13.84 9.18 -13.56
N TYR A 125 13.13 9.93 -12.73
CA TYR A 125 13.00 9.72 -11.29
C TYR A 125 11.53 9.80 -10.90
N TYR A 126 11.15 9.15 -9.81
CA TYR A 126 9.90 9.43 -9.11
C TYR A 126 10.22 10.12 -7.79
N LEU A 127 9.55 11.24 -7.53
CA LEU A 127 9.62 11.97 -6.26
C LEU A 127 8.23 12.04 -5.64
N GLY A 128 8.05 11.43 -4.47
CA GLY A 128 6.79 11.45 -3.74
C GLY A 128 6.94 12.11 -2.38
N ALA A 129 5.94 12.89 -1.96
CA ALA A 129 5.84 13.40 -0.59
C ALA A 129 4.87 12.52 0.21
N PHE A 130 5.42 11.65 1.05
CA PHE A 130 4.61 10.73 1.85
C PHE A 130 4.22 11.37 3.18
N VAL A 131 2.93 11.65 3.32
CA VAL A 131 2.34 12.31 4.51
C VAL A 131 1.75 11.36 5.54
N HIS A 132 1.89 10.03 5.31
CA HIS A 132 1.34 9.04 6.23
C HIS A 132 2.16 7.73 6.25
N PRO A 133 2.41 7.13 7.44
CA PRO A 133 3.22 5.92 7.55
C PRO A 133 2.66 4.71 6.78
N SER A 134 1.33 4.62 6.66
CA SER A 134 0.71 3.52 5.92
C SER A 134 1.02 3.57 4.42
N ALA A 135 1.05 4.77 3.83
CA ALA A 135 1.33 4.94 2.42
C ALA A 135 2.79 4.59 2.14
N TYR A 136 3.70 5.09 2.97
CA TYR A 136 5.12 4.80 2.88
C TYR A 136 5.39 3.29 2.98
N SER A 137 4.85 2.66 4.02
CA SER A 137 5.00 1.22 4.25
C SER A 137 4.39 0.37 3.13
N ALA A 138 3.26 0.79 2.55
CA ALA A 138 2.61 0.07 1.46
C ALA A 138 3.39 0.19 0.14
N PHE A 139 4.04 1.33 -0.08
CA PHE A 139 4.84 1.58 -1.28
C PHE A 139 6.19 0.87 -1.21
N LEU A 140 6.91 1.00 -0.09
CA LEU A 140 8.22 0.37 0.10
C LEU A 140 8.15 -1.16 0.01
N ARG A 141 7.06 -1.79 0.47
CA ARG A 141 6.82 -3.25 0.28
C ARG A 141 6.71 -3.67 -1.18
N ARG A 142 6.42 -2.74 -2.10
CA ARG A 142 6.32 -3.00 -3.55
C ARG A 142 7.53 -2.48 -4.32
N CYS A 143 8.23 -1.50 -3.77
CA CYS A 143 9.35 -0.85 -4.41
C CYS A 143 10.54 -0.82 -3.45
N ALA A 144 11.36 -1.88 -3.49
CA ALA A 144 12.56 -2.00 -2.65
C ALA A 144 13.60 -0.91 -2.93
N SER A 145 13.59 -0.32 -4.14
CA SER A 145 14.49 0.76 -4.54
C SER A 145 14.11 2.14 -4.00
N LEU A 146 13.06 2.24 -3.19
CA LEU A 146 12.65 3.51 -2.58
C LEU A 146 13.71 3.96 -1.55
N ARG A 147 14.03 5.26 -1.60
CA ARG A 147 14.95 5.93 -0.68
C ARG A 147 14.32 7.19 -0.10
N PRO A 148 14.52 7.53 1.18
CA PRO A 148 15.20 6.71 2.17
C PRO A 148 14.37 5.49 2.57
N SER A 149 15.04 4.37 2.83
CA SER A 149 14.49 3.19 3.49
C SER A 149 15.49 2.65 4.51
N PRO A 150 15.08 1.75 5.45
CA PRO A 150 15.97 1.23 6.47
C PRO A 150 17.29 0.67 5.93
N ASP A 151 17.22 0.01 4.78
CA ASP A 151 18.37 -0.65 4.14
C ASP A 151 19.05 0.24 3.09
N HIS A 152 18.40 1.33 2.66
CA HIS A 152 18.89 2.21 1.60
C HIS A 152 18.69 3.68 2.00
N PRO A 153 19.61 4.26 2.79
CA PRO A 153 19.63 5.70 3.00
C PRO A 153 19.88 6.45 1.68
N LEU A 154 19.58 7.74 1.65
CA LEU A 154 19.96 8.59 0.53
C LEU A 154 21.48 8.73 0.50
N THR A 155 22.08 8.65 -0.69
CA THR A 155 23.48 9.05 -0.88
C THR A 155 23.59 10.59 -0.93
N PRO A 156 24.76 11.20 -0.68
CA PRO A 156 24.91 12.66 -0.75
C PRO A 156 24.45 13.28 -2.08
N ALA A 157 24.67 12.58 -3.20
CA ALA A 157 24.20 13.04 -4.51
C ALA A 157 22.66 13.00 -4.63
N GLU A 158 22.02 12.01 -4.02
CA GLU A 158 20.56 11.89 -3.99
C GLU A 158 19.93 12.89 -3.01
N GLU A 159 20.61 13.20 -1.91
CA GLU A 159 20.20 14.28 -1.00
C GLU A 159 20.19 15.62 -1.73
N SER A 160 21.27 15.96 -2.44
CA SER A 160 21.32 17.17 -3.27
C SER A 160 20.25 17.19 -4.35
N LEU A 161 20.00 16.06 -5.02
CA LEU A 161 18.92 15.94 -6.01
C LEU A 161 17.55 16.15 -5.38
N VAL A 162 17.25 15.49 -4.25
CA VAL A 162 15.98 15.65 -3.53
C VAL A 162 15.78 17.09 -3.12
N ASP A 163 16.84 17.76 -2.67
CA ASP A 163 16.75 19.15 -2.25
C ASP A 163 16.52 20.12 -3.41
N ALA A 164 17.28 19.99 -4.51
CA ALA A 164 17.09 20.79 -5.71
C ALA A 164 15.67 20.62 -6.30
N LEU A 165 15.16 19.39 -6.29
CA LEU A 165 13.78 19.13 -6.70
C LEU A 165 12.76 19.71 -5.72
N ALA A 166 13.00 19.60 -4.42
CA ALA A 166 12.13 20.19 -3.41
C ALA A 166 11.99 21.70 -3.60
N GLU A 167 13.12 22.39 -3.84
CA GLU A 167 13.15 23.82 -4.15
C GLU A 167 12.39 24.14 -5.44
N ARG A 168 12.62 23.40 -6.53
CA ARG A 168 11.88 23.55 -7.80
C ARG A 168 10.37 23.45 -7.61
N PHE A 169 9.92 22.61 -6.70
CA PHE A 169 8.50 22.39 -6.42
C PHE A 169 7.96 23.25 -5.27
N GLY A 170 8.71 24.24 -4.79
CA GLY A 170 8.26 25.15 -3.73
C GLY A 170 8.01 24.46 -2.39
N MET A 171 8.73 23.37 -2.09
CA MET A 171 8.61 22.63 -0.84
C MET A 171 9.70 23.13 0.13
N PRO A 172 9.37 23.97 1.13
CA PRO A 172 10.37 24.60 1.99
C PRO A 172 10.99 23.57 2.95
N ARG A 173 12.29 23.74 3.20
CA ARG A 173 13.00 23.02 4.27
C ARG A 173 12.40 23.38 5.62
N VAL A 174 12.44 22.43 6.54
CA VAL A 174 11.96 22.60 7.92
C VAL A 174 13.16 22.56 8.85
N GLU A 175 13.36 23.63 9.61
CA GLU A 175 14.47 23.70 10.55
C GLU A 175 14.37 22.59 11.61
N GLY A 176 15.51 21.99 11.96
CA GLY A 176 15.59 20.91 12.94
C GLY A 176 15.05 19.55 12.49
N MET A 177 14.65 19.40 11.22
CA MET A 177 14.19 18.12 10.65
C MET A 177 15.19 17.52 9.66
N PRO A 178 15.15 16.18 9.44
CA PRO A 178 15.95 15.54 8.40
C PRO A 178 15.73 16.16 7.02
N LEU A 179 16.75 16.13 6.16
CA LEU A 179 16.74 16.74 4.82
C LEU A 179 15.65 16.18 3.89
N GLY A 180 15.09 14.99 4.16
CA GLY A 180 13.95 14.46 3.42
C GLY A 180 12.59 15.04 3.83
N VAL A 181 12.47 15.75 4.96
CA VAL A 181 11.19 16.24 5.48
C VAL A 181 10.89 17.65 4.97
N ARG A 182 9.69 17.85 4.41
CA ARG A 182 9.23 19.13 3.89
C ARG A 182 7.82 19.43 4.39
N TYR A 183 7.52 20.72 4.56
CA TYR A 183 6.13 21.13 4.75
C TYR A 183 5.39 21.04 3.41
N VAL A 184 4.32 20.26 3.38
CA VAL A 184 3.47 20.08 2.19
C VAL A 184 2.02 20.43 2.45
N GLY A 185 1.63 20.72 3.69
CA GLY A 185 0.29 21.16 4.09
C GLY A 185 -0.77 20.06 4.17
N TRP A 186 -0.53 18.88 3.60
CA TRP A 186 -1.52 17.79 3.60
C TRP A 186 -1.47 17.03 4.93
N CYS A 187 -2.52 17.14 5.74
CA CYS A 187 -2.71 16.37 6.97
C CYS A 187 -3.79 15.31 6.74
N THR A 188 -3.51 14.04 7.07
CA THR A 188 -4.56 13.00 7.01
C THR A 188 -5.54 13.22 8.16
N ARG A 189 -6.85 13.25 7.87
CA ARG A 189 -7.88 13.30 8.90
C ARG A 189 -7.91 11.98 9.67
N GLU A 190 -7.39 12.01 10.90
CA GLU A 190 -7.32 10.86 11.79
C GLU A 190 -7.70 11.27 13.21
N SER A 191 -8.28 10.34 13.97
CA SER A 191 -8.51 10.54 15.40
C SER A 191 -7.19 10.50 16.19
N SER A 192 -7.18 11.09 17.39
CA SER A 192 -6.03 11.04 18.30
C SER A 192 -5.60 9.60 18.64
N ALA A 193 -6.55 8.66 18.68
CA ALA A 193 -6.29 7.24 18.88
C ALA A 193 -5.53 6.60 17.70
N GLU A 194 -5.84 7.00 16.47
CA GLU A 194 -5.19 6.51 15.25
C GLU A 194 -3.78 7.08 15.10
N GLN A 195 -3.59 8.37 15.37
CA GLN A 195 -2.26 8.99 15.40
C GLN A 195 -1.37 8.31 16.44
N SER A 196 -1.92 8.10 17.64
CA SER A 196 -1.28 7.34 18.72
C SER A 196 -0.91 5.91 18.30
N TYR A 197 -1.79 5.22 17.58
CA TYR A 197 -1.53 3.88 17.05
C TYR A 197 -0.31 3.88 16.13
N TRP A 198 -0.24 4.81 15.17
CA TRP A 198 0.86 4.89 14.22
C TRP A 198 2.19 5.22 14.90
N ARG A 199 2.19 6.12 15.89
CA ARG A 199 3.39 6.48 16.66
C ARG A 199 3.96 5.30 17.46
N ARG A 200 3.11 4.41 17.98
CA ARG A 200 3.53 3.26 18.80
C ARG A 200 3.83 2.00 18.01
N ARG A 201 3.48 1.97 16.72
CA ARG A 201 3.59 0.78 15.88
C ARG A 201 5.06 0.41 15.67
N GLN A 202 5.42 -0.83 16.03
CA GLN A 202 6.80 -1.30 16.07
C GLN A 202 7.28 -1.98 14.78
N ASP A 203 6.44 -2.09 13.73
CA ASP A 203 6.92 -2.73 12.50
C ASP A 203 8.01 -1.85 11.84
N PRO A 204 9.08 -2.46 11.30
CA PRO A 204 10.30 -1.73 10.93
C PRO A 204 10.08 -0.54 10.00
N LEU A 205 9.16 -0.67 9.03
CA LEU A 205 8.91 0.37 8.03
C LEU A 205 8.16 1.56 8.62
N THR A 206 7.14 1.30 9.43
CA THR A 206 6.40 2.36 10.13
C THR A 206 7.33 3.09 11.09
N ARG A 207 8.11 2.35 11.89
CA ARG A 207 9.04 2.94 12.84
C ARG A 207 10.06 3.84 12.15
N HIS A 208 10.66 3.37 11.05
CA HIS A 208 11.60 4.16 10.27
C HIS A 208 10.98 5.47 9.75
N TYR A 209 9.76 5.40 9.18
CA TYR A 209 9.03 6.59 8.75
C TYR A 209 8.79 7.57 9.90
N VAL A 210 8.27 7.09 11.04
CA VAL A 210 7.95 7.94 12.19
C VAL A 210 9.21 8.54 12.81
N THR A 211 10.34 7.83 12.80
CA THR A 211 11.63 8.37 13.23
C THR A 211 12.09 9.52 12.34
N LEU A 212 11.93 9.40 11.01
CA LEU A 212 12.32 10.47 10.08
C LEU A 212 11.33 11.64 10.09
N ASN A 213 10.03 11.36 10.22
CA ASN A 213 8.98 12.36 10.18
C ASN A 213 8.06 12.24 11.41
N PRO A 214 8.53 12.64 12.60
CA PRO A 214 7.74 12.51 13.84
C PRO A 214 6.54 13.47 13.91
N ARG A 215 6.46 14.46 13.00
CA ARG A 215 5.39 15.47 12.94
C ARG A 215 4.49 15.27 11.70
N PHE A 216 4.37 14.06 11.18
CA PHE A 216 3.61 13.77 9.95
C PHE A 216 2.12 14.20 10.00
N ASP A 217 1.57 14.37 11.20
CA ASP A 217 0.22 14.86 11.48
C ASP A 217 0.09 16.39 11.42
N GLU A 218 1.19 17.12 11.28
CA GLU A 218 1.24 18.59 11.20
C GLU A 218 1.45 19.10 9.77
N GLY A 219 1.26 18.24 8.76
CA GLY A 219 1.35 18.60 7.34
C GLY A 219 2.76 18.46 6.76
N TYR A 220 3.64 17.77 7.47
CA TYR A 220 4.98 17.43 7.00
C TYR A 220 4.98 16.12 6.22
N GLY A 221 5.57 16.15 5.02
CA GLY A 221 5.77 14.99 4.16
C GLY A 221 7.22 14.53 4.17
N LEU A 222 7.45 13.23 4.15
CA LEU A 222 8.75 12.65 3.86
C LEU A 222 8.90 12.50 2.34
N LEU A 223 9.85 13.23 1.77
CA LEU A 223 10.26 13.07 0.39
C LEU A 223 10.95 11.71 0.21
N VAL A 224 10.48 10.98 -0.79
CA VAL A 224 11.11 9.73 -1.21
C VAL A 224 11.46 9.82 -2.69
N LEU A 225 12.67 9.35 -2.99
CA LEU A 225 13.20 9.24 -4.33
C LEU A 225 13.17 7.78 -4.75
N VAL A 226 12.74 7.55 -5.99
CA VAL A 226 12.91 6.28 -6.66
C VAL A 226 13.62 6.52 -7.99
N PRO A 227 14.82 5.96 -8.19
CA PRO A 227 15.47 5.98 -9.50
C PRO A 227 14.57 5.30 -10.54
N GLY A 228 14.31 5.97 -11.66
CA GLY A 228 13.35 5.52 -12.69
C GLY A 228 13.84 4.38 -13.58
N GLU A 229 14.50 3.39 -12.99
CA GLU A 229 14.75 2.12 -13.66
C GLU A 229 13.41 1.38 -13.84
N LEU A 230 13.19 0.82 -15.03
CA LEU A 230 11.95 0.13 -15.43
C LEU A 230 11.51 -0.97 -14.43
N SER A 231 12.43 -1.50 -13.64
CA SER A 231 12.19 -2.46 -12.56
C SER A 231 11.18 -1.95 -11.51
N VAL A 232 11.13 -0.65 -11.25
CA VAL A 232 10.18 0.01 -10.32
C VAL A 232 8.77 0.05 -10.93
N VAL A 233 8.69 0.36 -12.22
CA VAL A 233 7.44 0.36 -12.99
C VAL A 233 6.88 -1.06 -13.08
N PHE A 234 7.72 -2.06 -13.37
CA PHE A 234 7.32 -3.48 -13.42
C PHE A 234 7.02 -4.09 -12.04
N ALA A 235 7.68 -3.67 -10.96
CA ALA A 235 7.35 -4.12 -9.61
C ALA A 235 6.00 -3.58 -9.12
N ALA A 236 5.66 -2.33 -9.48
CA ALA A 236 4.33 -1.76 -9.26
C ALA A 236 3.25 -2.42 -10.14
N LEU A 237 3.59 -2.76 -11.39
CA LEU A 237 2.75 -3.57 -12.30
C LEU A 237 2.81 -5.08 -12.01
N GLY A 238 3.57 -5.55 -11.01
CA GLY A 238 3.66 -6.99 -10.66
C GLY A 238 2.31 -7.57 -10.21
N GLY A 239 1.40 -6.70 -9.78
CA GLY A 239 -0.02 -7.05 -9.57
C GLY A 239 -0.77 -7.35 -10.87
N LEU A 240 -0.33 -6.85 -12.03
CA LEU A 240 -0.92 -7.13 -13.34
C LEU A 240 -0.38 -8.39 -13.98
N VAL A 241 0.91 -8.72 -13.90
CA VAL A 241 1.36 -10.01 -14.47
C VAL A 241 0.70 -11.15 -13.67
N GLY A 242 0.64 -11.04 -12.34
CA GLY A 242 -0.12 -11.96 -11.49
C GLY A 242 -1.62 -11.97 -11.80
N ASN A 243 -2.29 -10.81 -11.90
CA ASN A 243 -3.74 -10.77 -12.07
C ASN A 243 -4.23 -10.99 -13.50
N TRP A 244 -3.50 -10.54 -14.52
CA TRP A 244 -3.79 -10.78 -15.94
C TRP A 244 -3.50 -12.23 -16.32
N LEU A 245 -2.41 -12.83 -15.80
CA LEU A 245 -2.28 -14.29 -15.83
C LEU A 245 -3.45 -14.91 -15.07
N THR A 246 -3.79 -14.56 -13.82
CA THR A 246 -4.93 -15.25 -13.15
C THR A 246 -6.30 -15.05 -13.81
N HIS A 247 -6.52 -13.95 -14.55
CA HIS A 247 -7.78 -13.70 -15.25
C HIS A 247 -7.87 -14.40 -16.61
N GLN A 248 -6.76 -14.52 -17.37
CA GLN A 248 -6.71 -15.35 -18.57
C GLN A 248 -6.49 -16.85 -18.25
N LEU A 249 -5.93 -17.15 -17.07
CA LEU A 249 -5.73 -18.48 -16.51
C LEU A 249 -6.90 -18.94 -15.63
N GLY A 250 -8.10 -18.37 -15.76
CA GLY A 250 -9.31 -18.97 -15.22
C GLY A 250 -9.55 -20.40 -15.78
N ALA A 251 -9.00 -20.69 -16.96
CA ALA A 251 -8.93 -22.02 -17.54
C ALA A 251 -7.81 -22.91 -16.93
N LEU A 252 -6.67 -22.34 -16.52
CA LEU A 252 -5.56 -23.06 -15.88
C LEU A 252 -5.67 -23.17 -14.36
N GLY A 253 -6.53 -22.41 -13.68
CA GLY A 253 -6.77 -22.56 -12.23
C GLY A 253 -7.31 -23.96 -11.88
N ARG A 254 -8.14 -24.52 -12.76
CA ARG A 254 -8.59 -25.93 -12.69
C ARG A 254 -7.46 -26.94 -13.01
N LEU A 255 -6.43 -26.51 -13.74
CA LEU A 255 -5.24 -27.31 -14.03
C LEU A 255 -4.22 -27.25 -12.88
N ALA A 256 -4.05 -26.09 -12.24
CA ALA A 256 -3.19 -25.89 -11.07
C ALA A 256 -3.75 -26.57 -9.81
N ASP A 257 -5.08 -26.64 -9.66
CA ASP A 257 -5.73 -27.49 -8.65
C ASP A 257 -5.57 -28.98 -8.98
N ARG A 258 -5.49 -29.37 -10.27
CA ARG A 258 -5.14 -30.74 -10.72
C ARG A 258 -3.65 -31.07 -10.59
N LEU A 259 -2.75 -30.07 -10.60
CA LEU A 259 -1.29 -30.22 -10.56
C LEU A 259 -0.68 -29.91 -9.17
N GLY A 260 -1.48 -29.60 -8.16
CA GLY A 260 -1.05 -29.49 -6.75
C GLY A 260 -0.27 -28.22 -6.37
N TRP A 261 -0.19 -27.22 -7.23
CA TRP A 261 0.71 -26.06 -7.03
C TRP A 261 0.30 -25.10 -5.91
N ARG A 262 -0.99 -25.01 -5.55
CA ARG A 262 -1.43 -24.26 -4.36
C ARG A 262 -0.94 -24.89 -3.05
N ALA A 263 -0.82 -26.21 -3.01
CA ALA A 263 -0.28 -26.91 -1.86
C ALA A 263 1.21 -26.62 -1.67
N ALA A 264 1.97 -26.43 -2.75
CA ALA A 264 3.41 -26.11 -2.67
C ALA A 264 3.69 -24.72 -2.06
N ALA A 265 2.88 -23.70 -2.40
CA ALA A 265 3.03 -22.36 -1.85
C ALA A 265 2.71 -22.28 -0.35
N SER A 266 1.71 -23.04 0.11
CA SER A 266 1.38 -23.18 1.53
C SER A 266 2.42 -24.02 2.27
N ALA A 267 3.01 -25.04 1.63
CA ALA A 267 4.01 -25.92 2.25
C ALA A 267 5.27 -25.16 2.63
N ARG A 268 5.74 -24.26 1.74
CA ARG A 268 6.89 -23.41 2.02
C ARG A 268 6.67 -22.49 3.21
N THR A 269 5.48 -21.88 3.32
CA THR A 269 5.13 -21.04 4.48
C THR A 269 5.05 -21.85 5.77
N LEU A 270 4.57 -23.09 5.73
CA LEU A 270 4.54 -23.97 6.91
C LEU A 270 5.95 -24.34 7.41
N LEU A 271 6.90 -24.56 6.49
CA LEU A 271 8.30 -24.81 6.81
C LEU A 271 8.99 -23.55 7.39
N GLU A 272 8.79 -22.40 6.74
CA GLU A 272 9.38 -21.12 7.18
C GLU A 272 8.89 -20.69 8.57
N LEU A 273 7.66 -21.06 8.93
CA LEU A 273 7.06 -20.76 10.23
C LEU A 273 7.29 -21.86 11.29
N GLY A 274 8.01 -22.93 10.94
CA GLY A 274 8.28 -24.06 11.84
C GLY A 274 7.04 -24.89 12.21
N VAL A 275 5.92 -24.73 11.48
CA VAL A 275 4.68 -25.49 11.71
C VAL A 275 4.79 -26.92 11.19
N ALA A 276 5.59 -27.12 10.14
CA ALA A 276 6.00 -28.44 9.65
C ALA A 276 7.52 -28.55 9.72
N GLN A 277 8.03 -29.73 10.09
CA GLN A 277 9.48 -29.96 10.19
C GLN A 277 10.08 -30.55 8.90
N ALA A 278 9.25 -31.12 8.04
CA ALA A 278 9.68 -31.73 6.78
C ALA A 278 8.79 -31.31 5.61
N SER A 279 9.36 -31.27 4.40
CA SER A 279 8.65 -30.85 3.17
C SER A 279 7.44 -31.73 2.86
N ASP A 280 7.51 -33.03 3.15
CA ASP A 280 6.41 -33.97 2.90
C ASP A 280 5.24 -33.74 3.87
N GLU A 281 5.54 -33.41 5.12
CA GLU A 281 4.56 -33.01 6.12
C GLU A 281 3.87 -31.71 5.72
N ALA A 282 4.66 -30.71 5.30
CA ALA A 282 4.16 -29.43 4.84
C ALA A 282 3.25 -29.58 3.59
N ALA A 283 3.61 -30.45 2.66
CA ALA A 283 2.80 -30.77 1.49
C ALA A 283 1.49 -31.49 1.85
N ARG A 284 1.52 -32.41 2.82
CA ARG A 284 0.32 -33.10 3.34
C ARG A 284 -0.65 -32.13 4.02
N LEU A 285 -0.14 -31.24 4.87
CA LEU A 285 -0.94 -30.22 5.56
C LEU A 285 -1.56 -29.22 4.58
N SER A 286 -0.78 -28.80 3.57
CA SER A 286 -1.23 -27.83 2.58
C SER A 286 -2.34 -28.35 1.68
N ARG A 287 -2.43 -29.67 1.46
CA ARG A 287 -3.54 -30.29 0.71
C ARG A 287 -4.89 -30.18 1.43
N HIS A 288 -4.88 -30.00 2.74
CA HIS A 288 -6.08 -29.87 3.57
C HIS A 288 -6.29 -28.44 4.09
N ALA A 289 -5.53 -27.47 3.56
CA ALA A 289 -5.60 -26.09 3.99
C ALA A 289 -6.91 -25.42 3.56
N ARG A 290 -7.54 -24.68 4.48
CA ARG A 290 -8.76 -23.91 4.21
C ARG A 290 -8.51 -22.43 4.42
N VAL A 291 -8.89 -21.60 3.45
CA VAL A 291 -8.79 -20.14 3.59
C VAL A 291 -10.07 -19.59 4.22
N ARG A 292 -9.95 -18.79 5.28
CA ARG A 292 -11.07 -18.09 5.93
C ARG A 292 -10.86 -16.59 5.84
N HIS A 293 -11.92 -15.87 5.47
CA HIS A 293 -11.94 -14.41 5.45
C HIS A 293 -12.88 -13.91 6.52
N LEU A 294 -12.37 -13.03 7.38
CA LEU A 294 -13.06 -12.54 8.57
C LEU A 294 -13.04 -11.01 8.56
N GLY A 295 -14.19 -10.40 8.83
CA GLY A 295 -14.30 -8.98 9.14
C GLY A 295 -13.82 -8.68 10.55
N ALA A 296 -13.50 -7.41 10.81
CA ALA A 296 -13.07 -6.97 12.14
C ALA A 296 -14.15 -7.26 13.20
N GLY A 297 -13.73 -7.70 14.39
CA GLY A 297 -14.57 -8.08 15.52
C GLY A 297 -15.10 -9.53 15.48
N GLN A 298 -15.02 -10.22 14.35
CA GLN A 298 -15.52 -11.60 14.22
C GLN A 298 -14.66 -12.57 15.04
N VAL A 299 -15.35 -13.48 15.74
CA VAL A 299 -14.71 -14.55 16.53
C VAL A 299 -14.12 -15.59 15.57
N ILE A 300 -12.92 -16.05 15.90
CA ILE A 300 -12.19 -17.07 15.16
C ILE A 300 -12.35 -18.38 15.93
N ASP A 301 -13.18 -19.25 15.39
CA ASP A 301 -13.40 -20.57 15.98
C ASP A 301 -12.44 -21.56 15.31
N LEU A 302 -11.40 -21.94 16.06
CA LEU A 302 -10.48 -23.03 15.69
C LEU A 302 -10.86 -24.26 16.50
N SER A 303 -11.02 -25.38 15.81
CA SER A 303 -11.29 -26.67 16.44
C SER A 303 -10.04 -27.14 17.18
N ASP A 304 -10.21 -28.06 18.13
CA ASP A 304 -9.09 -28.73 18.76
C ASP A 304 -8.30 -29.49 17.69
N GLY A 305 -6.98 -29.29 17.67
CA GLY A 305 -6.13 -29.81 16.60
C GLY A 305 -6.23 -29.04 15.27
N GLU A 306 -6.65 -27.77 15.25
CA GLU A 306 -6.44 -26.88 14.10
C GLU A 306 -5.41 -25.80 14.41
N VAL A 307 -4.55 -25.52 13.42
CA VAL A 307 -3.59 -24.42 13.45
C VAL A 307 -3.93 -23.45 12.32
N ALA A 308 -3.91 -22.16 12.59
CA ALA A 308 -4.16 -21.14 11.57
C ALA A 308 -2.97 -20.21 11.40
N VAL A 309 -2.62 -19.87 10.17
CA VAL A 309 -1.64 -18.83 9.87
C VAL A 309 -2.36 -17.59 9.39
N VAL A 310 -2.03 -16.44 9.97
CA VAL A 310 -2.55 -15.14 9.53
C VAL A 310 -1.86 -14.76 8.23
N ARG A 311 -2.52 -14.97 7.10
CA ARG A 311 -1.97 -14.58 5.79
C ARG A 311 -2.06 -13.08 5.57
N ARG A 312 -3.07 -12.43 6.14
CA ARG A 312 -3.27 -10.97 6.08
C ARG A 312 -4.14 -10.51 7.24
N GLY A 313 -3.89 -9.30 7.74
CA GLY A 313 -4.67 -8.72 8.83
C GLY A 313 -4.08 -9.01 10.19
N ALA A 314 -4.92 -9.06 11.22
CA ALA A 314 -4.50 -9.27 12.60
C ALA A 314 -5.60 -9.95 13.43
N VAL A 315 -5.18 -10.70 14.43
CA VAL A 315 -6.03 -11.43 15.38
C VAL A 315 -5.69 -10.98 16.79
N ALA A 316 -6.68 -10.50 17.53
CA ALA A 316 -6.58 -10.21 18.95
C ALA A 316 -6.96 -11.45 19.76
N LEU A 317 -6.21 -11.68 20.83
CA LEU A 317 -6.50 -12.68 21.85
C LEU A 317 -7.16 -11.95 23.01
N VAL A 318 -8.40 -12.32 23.33
CA VAL A 318 -9.23 -11.60 24.30
C VAL A 318 -9.53 -12.51 25.48
N ARG A 319 -9.34 -12.02 26.71
CA ARG A 319 -9.74 -12.73 27.94
C ARG A 319 -10.69 -11.81 28.71
N GLY A 320 -11.97 -12.19 28.79
CA GLY A 320 -13.02 -11.29 29.25
C GLY A 320 -13.19 -10.11 28.28
N GLU A 321 -12.98 -8.89 28.76
CA GLU A 321 -13.02 -7.66 27.96
C GLU A 321 -11.63 -7.14 27.54
N ALA A 322 -10.56 -7.73 28.07
CA ALA A 322 -9.19 -7.25 27.83
C ALA A 322 -8.53 -7.99 26.66
N ILE A 323 -7.84 -7.24 25.79
CA ILE A 323 -6.93 -7.79 24.78
C ILE A 323 -5.62 -8.15 25.49
N VAL A 324 -5.29 -9.43 25.55
CA VAL A 324 -4.09 -9.93 26.24
C VAL A 324 -2.90 -10.12 25.31
N ALA A 325 -3.16 -10.32 24.01
CA ALA A 325 -2.13 -10.43 22.98
C ALA A 325 -2.71 -10.15 21.60
N GLN A 326 -1.85 -9.95 20.60
CA GLN A 326 -2.24 -9.82 19.20
C GLN A 326 -1.25 -10.53 18.29
N ARG A 327 -1.76 -11.04 17.17
CA ARG A 327 -1.03 -11.76 16.13
C ARG A 327 -1.28 -11.13 14.77
N GLY A 328 -0.21 -10.75 14.09
CA GLY A 328 -0.20 -10.13 12.78
C GLY A 328 0.11 -11.10 11.65
N THR A 329 0.39 -10.54 10.48
CA THR A 329 0.64 -11.32 9.26
C THR A 329 1.89 -12.18 9.39
N ARG A 330 1.79 -13.44 8.92
CA ARG A 330 2.78 -14.53 9.04
C ARG A 330 2.97 -15.08 10.45
N GLU A 331 2.07 -14.79 11.38
CA GLU A 331 2.07 -15.46 12.68
C GLU A 331 1.02 -16.58 12.68
N TRP A 332 1.33 -17.67 13.39
CA TRP A 332 0.42 -18.80 13.55
C TRP A 332 -0.38 -18.68 14.85
N LEU A 333 -1.47 -19.45 14.91
CA LEU A 333 -2.47 -19.46 15.95
C LEU A 333 -2.80 -20.92 16.23
N SER A 334 -2.73 -21.33 17.49
CA SER A 334 -3.33 -22.57 17.98
C SER A 334 -4.16 -22.26 19.23
N ARG A 335 -5.23 -23.02 19.40
CA ARG A 335 -6.06 -22.96 20.60
C ARG A 335 -5.31 -23.43 21.85
N GLU A 336 -4.35 -24.35 21.67
CA GLU A 336 -3.55 -24.94 22.75
C GLU A 336 -2.55 -23.95 23.36
N GLU A 337 -2.06 -23.00 22.58
CA GLU A 337 -1.07 -22.01 23.03
C GLU A 337 -1.70 -20.93 23.96
N TRP A 338 -3.03 -20.76 23.92
CA TRP A 338 -3.72 -19.66 24.62
C TRP A 338 -5.02 -20.09 25.34
N PRO A 339 -4.92 -20.97 26.35
CA PRO A 339 -6.09 -21.45 27.08
C PRO A 339 -6.88 -20.31 27.73
N GLY A 340 -8.21 -20.40 27.63
CA GLY A 340 -9.13 -19.41 28.19
C GLY A 340 -9.11 -18.04 27.50
N THR A 341 -8.67 -17.96 26.24
CA THR A 341 -8.77 -16.75 25.42
C THR A 341 -9.69 -16.97 24.22
N THR A 342 -10.40 -15.92 23.81
CA THR A 342 -11.18 -15.87 22.58
C THR A 342 -10.36 -15.18 21.49
N LEU A 343 -10.14 -15.87 20.38
CA LEU A 343 -9.50 -15.29 19.21
C LEU A 343 -10.52 -14.44 18.44
N ARG A 344 -10.19 -13.19 18.13
CA ARG A 344 -11.02 -12.28 17.34
C ARG A 344 -10.23 -11.62 16.24
N ALA A 345 -10.81 -11.47 15.06
CA ALA A 345 -10.19 -10.70 14.00
C ALA A 345 -10.13 -9.22 14.42
N ALA A 346 -8.92 -8.68 14.63
CA ALA A 346 -8.73 -7.27 15.01
C ALA A 346 -8.87 -6.32 13.80
N THR A 347 -8.67 -6.84 12.59
CA THR A 347 -8.90 -6.12 11.33
C THR A 347 -9.64 -7.05 10.36
N HIS A 348 -9.78 -6.65 9.09
CA HIS A 348 -10.16 -7.62 8.05
C HIS A 348 -9.01 -8.62 7.88
N THR A 349 -9.26 -9.87 8.26
CA THR A 349 -8.25 -10.91 8.43
C THR A 349 -8.49 -12.07 7.47
N GLU A 350 -7.42 -12.54 6.84
CA GLU A 350 -7.37 -13.75 6.04
C GLU A 350 -6.50 -14.78 6.76
N LEU A 351 -7.10 -15.91 7.09
CA LEU A 351 -6.43 -17.04 7.74
C LEU A 351 -6.31 -18.20 6.77
N VAL A 352 -5.21 -18.93 6.86
CA VAL A 352 -5.09 -20.26 6.29
C VAL A 352 -5.09 -21.25 7.45
N VAL A 353 -6.12 -22.09 7.52
CA VAL A 353 -6.32 -23.06 8.60
C VAL A 353 -5.89 -24.44 8.11
N PHE A 354 -5.12 -25.14 8.94
CA PHE A 354 -4.57 -26.46 8.70
C PHE A 354 -4.99 -27.39 9.85
N PRO A 355 -5.15 -28.70 9.59
CA PRO A 355 -5.17 -29.68 10.66
C PRO A 355 -3.79 -29.70 11.36
N SER A 356 -3.76 -29.87 12.67
CA SER A 356 -2.54 -29.93 13.46
C SER A 356 -1.71 -31.17 13.09
N PRO A 357 -0.37 -31.08 13.04
CA PRO A 357 0.48 -32.23 12.74
C PRO A 357 0.31 -33.40 13.72
N SER A 358 -0.14 -33.16 14.96
CA SER A 358 -0.45 -34.21 15.95
C SER A 358 -1.72 -35.02 15.65
N ALA A 359 -2.67 -34.47 14.87
CA ALA A 359 -3.88 -35.20 14.48
C ALA A 359 -3.65 -36.21 13.34
N GLY A 360 -2.51 -36.12 12.65
CA GLY A 360 -2.16 -36.97 11.50
C GLY A 360 -1.66 -38.37 11.85
N GLN A 361 -1.42 -38.69 13.13
CA GLN A 361 -1.05 -40.05 13.57
C GLN A 361 -2.28 -40.91 13.95
N ALA A 362 -3.47 -40.32 14.09
CA ALA A 362 -4.68 -41.06 14.47
C ALA A 362 -5.61 -41.45 13.30
N ALA A 363 -5.30 -41.02 12.06
CA ALA A 363 -6.11 -41.33 10.87
C ALA A 363 -5.52 -42.41 9.95
N VAL A 364 -4.46 -43.10 10.42
CA VAL A 364 -3.95 -44.35 9.82
C VAL A 364 -3.77 -45.35 10.95
N ALA A 365 -4.88 -45.83 11.47
CA ALA A 365 -5.02 -47.11 12.16
C ALA A 365 -6.38 -47.70 11.76
#